data_AF-A0A9E6P2T9-F1
#
_entry.id   AF-A0A9E6P2T9-F1
#
_cell.length_a   1.000
_cell.length_b   1.000
_cell.length_c   1.000
_cell.angle_alpha   90.00
_cell.angle_beta   90.00
_cell.angle_gamma   90.00
#
_symmetry.space_group_name_H-M   'P 1'
#
loop_
_entity.id
_entity.type
_entity.pdbx_description
1 polymer ?
#
loop_
_entity_poly.entity_id
_entity_poly.type
_entity_poly.pdbx_seq_one_letter_code
_entity_poly.pdbx_strand_id
1 'polypeptide(L)'
;MLRKSVVMFMLKKGDVYDPIGSGTFFFHDGKLLIVSAAHVFEDLEGEEAAYLYAANKVFKLPYIKALVSNTSATQGSRSKDPFDIGAMVVPDEVLDECNGEINFIQRDLIETPANSQRIKFYQLIGYPGPKNTQLAKKAARLNRMFIPEGFVYSTYDTSAKVFPHHRFLPEYHVALEFSKTGNFNDDNLPLQAPDPDGMSGGLIQGCFDYIPHSNGFYPTCAVAILIELERKAGSFIGVRMNAVHEWLDLHAAKL
;
A
#
# COMPACT_ATOMS: atom_id res chain seq x y z
N MET A 1 -14.98 -1.30 -4.61
CA MET A 1 -14.09 -1.52 -3.45
C MET A 1 -12.66 -1.20 -3.91
N LEU A 2 -11.91 -0.42 -3.13
CA LEU A 2 -10.59 0.09 -3.54
C LEU A 2 -9.50 -0.99 -3.55
N ARG A 3 -9.77 -2.21 -3.09
CA ARG A 3 -8.81 -3.33 -3.13
C ARG A 3 -8.18 -3.58 -4.50
N LYS A 4 -8.93 -3.36 -5.60
CA LYS A 4 -8.42 -3.52 -6.97
C LYS A 4 -7.44 -2.43 -7.41
N SER A 5 -7.23 -1.38 -6.60
CA SER A 5 -6.19 -0.38 -6.85
C SER A 5 -4.84 -0.76 -6.24
N VAL A 6 -4.76 -1.83 -5.45
CA VAL A 6 -3.51 -2.23 -4.79
C VAL A 6 -2.77 -3.25 -5.65
N VAL A 7 -1.47 -3.06 -5.78
CA VAL A 7 -0.54 -3.90 -6.56
C VAL A 7 0.55 -4.47 -5.65
N MET A 8 1.27 -5.47 -6.13
CA MET A 8 2.43 -6.03 -5.44
C MET A 8 3.69 -5.91 -6.29
N PHE A 9 4.75 -5.38 -5.72
CA PHE A 9 6.09 -5.39 -6.29
C PHE A 9 6.84 -6.64 -5.85
N MET A 10 7.60 -7.22 -6.77
CA MET A 10 8.33 -8.47 -6.54
C MET A 10 9.68 -8.43 -7.25
N LEU A 11 10.65 -9.16 -6.70
CA LEU A 11 11.82 -9.63 -7.44
C LEU A 11 11.62 -11.10 -7.83
N LYS A 12 12.32 -11.55 -8.87
CA LYS A 12 12.37 -12.97 -9.23
C LYS A 12 13.76 -13.54 -8.97
N LYS A 13 13.86 -14.50 -8.06
CA LYS A 13 15.10 -15.23 -7.71
C LYS A 13 14.97 -16.68 -8.18
N GLY A 14 15.54 -16.99 -9.35
CA GLY A 14 15.30 -18.26 -10.04
C GLY A 14 13.85 -18.37 -10.49
N ASP A 15 13.14 -19.43 -10.08
CA ASP A 15 11.71 -19.64 -10.40
C ASP A 15 10.77 -19.13 -9.30
N VAL A 16 11.29 -18.47 -8.26
CA VAL A 16 10.50 -18.01 -7.11
C VAL A 16 10.39 -16.49 -7.14
N TYR A 17 9.16 -15.99 -7.01
CA TYR A 17 8.89 -14.58 -6.77
C TYR A 17 9.08 -14.25 -5.29
N ASP A 18 9.79 -13.16 -5.03
CA ASP A 18 10.09 -12.61 -3.72
C ASP A 18 9.36 -11.25 -3.57
N PRO A 19 8.26 -11.18 -2.81
CA PRO A 19 7.52 -9.94 -2.62
C PRO A 19 8.37 -8.90 -1.87
N ILE A 20 8.41 -7.68 -2.40
CA ILE A 20 9.17 -6.55 -1.84
C ILE A 20 8.24 -5.59 -1.10
N GLY A 21 7.15 -5.22 -1.75
CA GLY A 21 6.22 -4.23 -1.22
C GLY A 21 4.90 -4.25 -1.96
N SER A 22 3.98 -3.42 -1.49
CA SER A 22 2.72 -3.12 -2.13
C SER A 22 2.79 -1.76 -2.81
N GLY A 23 1.80 -1.44 -3.63
CA GLY A 23 1.64 -0.11 -4.20
C GLY A 23 0.16 0.17 -4.45
N THR A 24 -0.17 1.41 -4.76
CA THR A 24 -1.55 1.82 -5.04
C THR A 24 -1.61 2.63 -6.33
N PHE A 25 -2.48 2.23 -7.26
CA PHE A 25 -2.78 3.02 -8.45
C PHE A 25 -3.43 4.34 -8.07
N PHE A 26 -2.85 5.43 -8.54
CA PHE A 26 -3.24 6.81 -8.22
C PHE A 26 -3.23 7.64 -9.50
N PHE A 27 -4.31 8.36 -9.78
CA PHE A 27 -4.41 9.21 -10.95
C PHE A 27 -4.19 10.67 -10.58
N HIS A 28 -3.24 11.31 -11.25
CA HIS A 28 -2.81 12.67 -10.97
C HIS A 28 -2.40 13.36 -12.27
N ASP A 29 -2.96 14.55 -12.53
CA ASP A 29 -2.61 15.40 -13.68
C ASP A 29 -2.54 14.67 -15.03
N GLY A 30 -3.54 13.84 -15.30
CA GLY A 30 -3.64 13.12 -16.57
C GLY A 30 -2.77 11.85 -16.67
N LYS A 31 -2.01 11.52 -15.62
CA LYS A 31 -1.14 10.33 -15.58
C LYS A 31 -1.66 9.32 -14.56
N LEU A 32 -1.59 8.04 -14.93
CA LEU A 32 -1.75 6.96 -13.96
C LEU A 32 -0.37 6.64 -13.35
N LEU A 33 -0.31 6.69 -12.03
CA LEU A 33 0.87 6.45 -11.22
C LEU A 33 0.66 5.21 -10.34
N ILE A 34 1.76 4.62 -9.89
CA ILE A 34 1.79 3.73 -8.74
C ILE A 34 2.49 4.49 -7.61
N VAL A 35 1.76 4.74 -6.52
CA VAL A 35 2.30 5.31 -5.29
C VAL A 35 2.63 4.18 -4.33
N SER A 36 3.80 4.23 -3.70
CA SER A 36 4.24 3.27 -2.69
C SER A 36 5.08 3.97 -1.63
N ALA A 37 5.59 3.21 -0.66
CA ALA A 37 6.64 3.70 0.21
C ALA A 37 7.95 3.87 -0.59
N ALA A 38 8.77 4.87 -0.28
CA ALA A 38 9.99 5.15 -1.03
C ALA A 38 10.99 4.00 -0.95
N HIS A 39 11.15 3.38 0.24
CA HIS A 39 12.04 2.23 0.40
C HIS A 39 11.68 1.05 -0.51
N VAL A 40 10.40 0.87 -0.88
CA VAL A 40 9.99 -0.19 -1.82
C VAL A 40 10.60 0.04 -3.19
N PHE A 41 10.65 1.30 -3.66
CA PHE A 41 11.30 1.62 -4.93
C PHE A 41 12.81 1.52 -4.85
N GLU A 42 13.42 1.93 -3.72
CA GLU A 42 14.86 1.79 -3.49
C GLU A 42 15.29 0.32 -3.48
N ASP A 43 14.49 -0.57 -2.88
CA ASP A 43 14.73 -2.02 -2.89
C ASP A 43 14.59 -2.67 -4.28
N LEU A 44 13.95 -1.99 -5.23
CA LEU A 44 13.81 -2.45 -6.63
C LEU A 44 14.81 -1.77 -7.58
N GLU A 45 15.48 -0.70 -7.15
CA GLU A 45 16.36 0.10 -8.00
C GLU A 45 17.60 -0.72 -8.37
N GLY A 46 17.90 -0.80 -9.67
CA GLY A 46 19.04 -1.57 -10.19
C GLY A 46 18.79 -3.07 -10.37
N GLU A 47 17.60 -3.57 -10.04
CA GLU A 47 17.27 -4.99 -10.18
C GLU A 47 16.78 -5.32 -11.60
N GLU A 48 17.41 -6.29 -12.28
CA GLU A 48 17.08 -6.69 -13.67
C GLU A 48 15.78 -7.51 -13.80
N ALA A 49 15.26 -7.96 -12.67
CA ALA A 49 14.15 -8.91 -12.56
C ALA A 49 13.08 -8.41 -11.59
N ALA A 50 12.74 -7.12 -11.66
CA ALA A 50 11.57 -6.55 -11.00
C ALA A 50 10.28 -6.92 -11.73
N TYR A 51 9.22 -7.17 -10.97
CA TYR A 51 7.90 -7.55 -11.47
C TYR A 51 6.79 -6.84 -10.70
N LEU A 52 5.67 -6.61 -11.38
CA LEU A 52 4.44 -6.07 -10.84
C LEU A 52 3.33 -7.11 -10.93
N TYR A 53 2.60 -7.35 -9.85
CA TYR A 53 1.31 -8.01 -9.92
C TYR A 53 0.19 -6.97 -9.89
N ALA A 54 -0.58 -6.93 -10.97
CA ALA A 54 -1.74 -6.04 -11.15
C ALA A 54 -2.81 -6.76 -11.97
N ALA A 55 -4.09 -6.53 -11.67
CA ALA A 55 -5.22 -7.11 -12.42
C ALA A 55 -5.10 -8.63 -12.70
N ASN A 56 -4.65 -9.41 -11.71
CA ASN A 56 -4.42 -10.86 -11.83
C ASN A 56 -3.36 -11.28 -12.87
N LYS A 57 -2.50 -10.36 -13.29
CA LYS A 57 -1.40 -10.57 -14.23
C LYS A 57 -0.07 -10.21 -13.57
N VAL A 58 1.02 -10.83 -14.05
CA VAL A 58 2.39 -10.52 -13.62
C VAL A 58 3.13 -9.89 -14.79
N PHE A 59 3.63 -8.69 -14.58
CA PHE A 59 4.35 -7.89 -15.58
C PHE A 59 5.82 -7.82 -15.19
N LYS A 60 6.72 -8.00 -16.16
CA LYS A 60 8.12 -7.66 -15.95
C LYS A 60 8.27 -6.15 -16.04
N LEU A 61 8.95 -5.54 -15.07
CA LEU A 61 9.29 -4.13 -15.09
C LEU A 61 10.70 -3.99 -15.67
N PRO A 62 10.88 -3.46 -16.90
CA PRO A 62 12.19 -3.42 -17.55
C PRO A 62 13.15 -2.44 -16.87
N TYR A 63 12.62 -1.39 -16.24
CA TYR A 63 13.35 -0.44 -15.42
C TYR A 63 12.40 0.19 -14.41
N ILE A 64 12.92 0.57 -13.24
CA ILE A 64 12.19 1.32 -12.23
C ILE A 64 12.70 2.76 -12.25
N LYS A 65 11.86 3.68 -12.73
CA LYS A 65 12.10 5.12 -12.62
C LYS A 65 11.04 5.70 -11.69
N ALA A 66 11.39 5.79 -10.41
CA ALA A 66 10.53 6.35 -9.39
C ALA A 66 11.06 7.72 -8.92
N LEU A 67 10.13 8.63 -8.67
CA LEU A 67 10.37 9.79 -7.83
C LEU A 67 10.18 9.36 -6.37
N VAL A 68 11.11 9.71 -5.48
CA VAL A 68 11.02 9.41 -4.04
C VAL A 68 11.16 10.67 -3.19
N SER A 69 10.55 10.68 -2.01
CA SER A 69 10.68 11.77 -1.04
C SER A 69 12.15 11.98 -0.65
N ASN A 70 12.50 13.23 -0.39
CA ASN A 70 13.88 13.65 -0.17
C ASN A 70 14.33 13.36 1.27
N THR A 71 15.52 12.77 1.40
CA THR A 71 16.15 12.46 2.69
C THR A 71 17.16 13.52 3.16
N SER A 72 17.33 14.64 2.45
CA SER A 72 18.30 15.69 2.80
C SER A 72 18.02 16.29 4.19
N ALA A 73 16.75 16.48 4.54
CA ALA A 73 16.34 16.95 5.85
C ALA A 73 16.61 15.93 6.98
N THR A 74 16.85 14.67 6.62
CA THR A 74 17.06 13.55 7.54
C THR A 74 18.48 12.99 7.47
N GLN A 75 19.44 13.83 7.05
CA GLN A 75 20.86 13.49 6.91
C GLN A 75 21.09 12.29 5.96
N GLY A 76 20.27 12.17 4.92
CA GLY A 76 20.34 11.10 3.93
C GLY A 76 19.74 9.77 4.38
N SER A 77 19.10 9.71 5.55
CA SER A 77 18.57 8.46 6.09
C SER A 77 17.10 8.25 5.72
N ARG A 78 16.81 7.27 4.85
CA ARG A 78 15.45 6.84 4.49
C ARG A 78 14.63 6.44 5.71
N SER A 79 15.21 5.65 6.61
CA SER A 79 14.53 5.22 7.84
C SER A 79 14.16 6.37 8.79
N LYS A 80 14.69 7.60 8.56
CA LYS A 80 14.32 8.82 9.29
C LYS A 80 13.40 9.76 8.51
N ASP A 81 13.14 9.51 7.23
CA ASP A 81 12.15 10.25 6.44
C ASP A 81 10.74 10.00 7.00
N PRO A 82 10.01 11.02 7.47
CA PRO A 82 8.65 10.82 7.98
C PRO A 82 7.65 10.51 6.86
N PHE A 83 7.91 10.95 5.63
CA PHE A 83 6.99 10.70 4.52
C PHE A 83 7.25 9.34 3.88
N ASP A 84 8.51 9.01 3.55
CA ASP A 84 8.87 7.72 2.93
C ASP A 84 7.90 7.35 1.79
N ILE A 85 7.66 8.28 0.87
CA ILE A 85 6.74 8.10 -0.25
C ILE A 85 7.48 8.11 -1.57
N GLY A 86 7.04 7.28 -2.51
CA GLY A 86 7.50 7.33 -3.89
C GLY A 86 6.36 7.16 -4.88
N ALA A 87 6.62 7.56 -6.11
CA ALA A 87 5.70 7.39 -7.23
C ALA A 87 6.45 7.04 -8.51
N MET A 88 5.88 6.14 -9.29
CA MET A 88 6.31 5.88 -10.67
C MET A 88 5.13 5.97 -11.63
N VAL A 89 5.40 6.37 -12.87
CA VAL A 89 4.39 6.28 -13.94
C VAL A 89 4.14 4.80 -14.25
N VAL A 90 2.87 4.42 -14.41
CA VAL A 90 2.52 3.06 -14.83
C VAL A 90 3.03 2.83 -16.25
N PRO A 91 3.81 1.75 -16.51
CA PRO A 91 4.27 1.45 -17.86
C PRO A 91 3.11 1.20 -18.83
N ASP A 92 3.26 1.63 -20.09
CA ASP A 92 2.23 1.48 -21.13
C ASP A 92 1.76 0.03 -21.31
N GLU A 93 2.68 -0.94 -21.24
CA GLU A 93 2.34 -2.38 -21.32
C GLU A 93 1.35 -2.81 -20.22
N VAL A 94 1.49 -2.27 -19.01
CA VAL A 94 0.58 -2.57 -17.90
C VAL A 94 -0.78 -1.90 -18.15
N LEU A 95 -0.79 -0.67 -18.66
CA LEU A 95 -2.02 0.05 -19.00
C LEU A 95 -2.83 -0.67 -20.08
N ASP A 96 -2.17 -1.06 -21.16
CA ASP A 96 -2.79 -1.71 -22.31
C ASP A 96 -3.40 -3.06 -21.92
N GLU A 97 -2.66 -3.86 -21.15
CA GLU A 97 -3.08 -5.19 -20.72
C GLU A 97 -4.14 -5.18 -19.62
N CYS A 98 -4.23 -4.10 -18.82
CA CYS A 98 -5.15 -4.03 -17.68
C CYS A 98 -6.29 -3.02 -17.88
N ASN A 99 -6.46 -2.51 -19.10
CA ASN A 99 -7.49 -1.52 -19.40
C ASN A 99 -8.88 -2.04 -19.03
N GLY A 100 -9.62 -1.27 -18.22
CA GLY A 100 -10.94 -1.65 -17.70
C GLY A 100 -10.92 -2.64 -16.51
N GLU A 101 -9.75 -3.15 -16.10
CA GLU A 101 -9.62 -4.06 -14.95
C GLU A 101 -9.06 -3.38 -13.69
N ILE A 102 -8.37 -2.25 -13.87
CA ILE A 102 -7.77 -1.46 -12.78
C ILE A 102 -8.78 -0.48 -12.19
N ASN A 103 -8.83 -0.43 -10.86
CA ASN A 103 -9.36 0.72 -10.13
C ASN A 103 -8.20 1.62 -9.70
N PHE A 104 -8.42 2.92 -9.61
CA PHE A 104 -7.39 3.86 -9.17
C PHE A 104 -7.98 4.93 -8.26
N ILE A 105 -7.14 5.48 -7.39
CA ILE A 105 -7.52 6.58 -6.51
C ILE A 105 -7.50 7.88 -7.30
N GLN A 106 -8.60 8.61 -7.24
CA GLN A 106 -8.75 9.97 -7.76
C GLN A 106 -8.99 10.94 -6.60
N ARG A 107 -8.82 12.23 -6.85
CA ARG A 107 -8.92 13.28 -5.83
C ARG A 107 -10.26 13.30 -5.08
N ASP A 108 -11.35 12.96 -5.75
CA ASP A 108 -12.70 12.86 -5.18
C ASP A 108 -12.90 11.65 -4.25
N LEU A 109 -12.05 10.63 -4.36
CA LEU A 109 -12.04 9.46 -3.49
C LEU A 109 -11.19 9.66 -2.22
N ILE A 110 -10.41 10.74 -2.15
CA ILE A 110 -9.54 11.03 -1.01
C ILE A 110 -10.36 11.50 0.20
N GLU A 111 -9.89 11.16 1.40
CA GLU A 111 -10.42 11.68 2.66
C GLU A 111 -10.47 13.21 2.68
N THR A 112 -11.60 13.75 3.11
CA THR A 112 -11.83 15.19 3.31
C THR A 112 -12.14 15.43 4.80
N PRO A 113 -11.97 16.66 5.31
CA PRO A 113 -12.37 16.98 6.69
C PRO A 113 -13.84 16.64 7.01
N ALA A 114 -14.72 16.69 6.01
CA ALA A 114 -16.13 16.36 6.18
C ALA A 114 -16.39 14.84 6.27
N ASN A 115 -15.66 14.03 5.51
CA ASN A 115 -15.85 12.58 5.53
C ASN A 115 -15.01 11.88 6.61
N SER A 116 -13.88 12.46 7.05
CA SER A 116 -13.03 11.90 8.11
C SER A 116 -13.81 11.68 9.41
N GLN A 117 -14.68 12.63 9.77
CA GLN A 117 -15.56 12.54 10.94
C GLN A 117 -16.61 11.42 10.86
N ARG A 118 -16.84 10.86 9.66
CA ARG A 118 -17.79 9.77 9.43
C ARG A 118 -17.13 8.39 9.43
N ILE A 119 -15.79 8.32 9.46
CA ILE A 119 -15.06 7.06 9.43
C ILE A 119 -15.30 6.33 10.76
N LYS A 120 -15.81 5.10 10.69
CA LYS A 120 -16.05 4.25 11.88
C LYS A 120 -14.86 3.35 12.19
N PHE A 121 -14.16 2.89 11.16
CA PHE A 121 -12.95 2.07 11.23
C PHE A 121 -12.21 2.15 9.90
N TYR A 122 -11.01 1.59 9.88
CA TYR A 122 -10.10 1.60 8.75
C TYR A 122 -9.85 0.19 8.25
N GLN A 123 -9.46 0.07 6.99
CA GLN A 123 -8.93 -1.17 6.43
C GLN A 123 -7.57 -0.91 5.79
N LEU A 124 -6.57 -1.70 6.19
CA LEU A 124 -5.29 -1.77 5.49
C LEU A 124 -5.35 -2.86 4.45
N ILE A 125 -4.93 -2.54 3.23
CA ILE A 125 -4.97 -3.44 2.08
C ILE A 125 -3.57 -3.50 1.50
N GLY A 126 -2.99 -4.70 1.45
CA GLY A 126 -1.63 -4.91 0.94
C GLY A 126 -1.33 -6.38 0.73
N TYR A 127 -0.08 -6.69 0.41
CA TYR A 127 0.37 -8.04 0.16
C TYR A 127 1.47 -8.44 1.16
N PRO A 128 1.13 -9.17 2.24
CA PRO A 128 2.11 -9.62 3.21
C PRO A 128 3.17 -10.51 2.54
N GLY A 129 4.42 -10.09 2.62
CA GLY A 129 5.57 -10.74 1.99
C GLY A 129 5.72 -12.18 2.44
N PRO A 130 5.84 -12.47 3.75
CA PRO A 130 6.03 -13.84 4.22
C PRO A 130 4.95 -14.83 3.78
N LYS A 131 3.68 -14.39 3.71
CA LYS A 131 2.56 -15.19 3.18
C LYS A 131 2.77 -15.46 1.68
N ASN A 132 3.06 -14.42 0.90
CA ASN A 132 3.19 -14.52 -0.54
C ASN A 132 4.48 -15.24 -0.97
N THR A 133 5.58 -15.15 -0.22
CA THR A 133 6.80 -15.96 -0.44
C THR A 133 6.51 -17.46 -0.28
N GLN A 134 5.71 -17.85 0.72
CA GLN A 134 5.32 -19.25 0.90
C GLN A 134 4.46 -19.76 -0.28
N LEU A 135 3.53 -18.94 -0.74
CA LEU A 135 2.71 -19.23 -1.93
C LEU A 135 3.57 -19.35 -3.18
N ALA A 136 4.52 -18.44 -3.40
CA ALA A 136 5.43 -18.47 -4.54
C ALA A 136 6.31 -19.73 -4.54
N LYS A 137 6.90 -20.09 -3.39
CA LYS A 137 7.68 -21.33 -3.24
C LYS A 137 6.82 -22.57 -3.53
N LYS A 138 5.58 -22.61 -3.05
CA LYS A 138 4.64 -23.71 -3.31
C LYS A 138 4.28 -23.79 -4.80
N ALA A 139 4.03 -22.65 -5.45
CA ALA A 139 3.72 -22.59 -6.88
C ALA A 139 4.89 -23.09 -7.73
N ALA A 140 6.11 -22.63 -7.46
CA ALA A 140 7.32 -23.09 -8.13
C ALA A 140 7.53 -24.61 -7.97
N ARG A 141 7.41 -25.14 -6.75
CA ARG A 141 7.55 -26.59 -6.48
C ARG A 141 6.51 -27.43 -7.25
N LEU A 142 5.31 -26.89 -7.45
CA LEU A 142 4.23 -27.59 -8.16
C LEU A 142 4.18 -27.27 -9.65
N ASN A 143 5.13 -26.49 -10.18
CA ASN A 143 5.11 -25.95 -11.54
C ASN A 143 3.76 -25.30 -11.91
N ARG A 144 3.23 -24.47 -11.01
CA ARG A 144 1.97 -23.74 -11.18
C ARG A 144 2.21 -22.24 -11.29
N MET A 145 1.28 -21.55 -11.91
CA MET A 145 1.24 -20.10 -11.90
C MET A 145 1.13 -19.59 -10.45
N PHE A 146 2.02 -18.68 -10.07
CA PHE A 146 1.93 -17.99 -8.79
C PHE A 146 0.83 -16.92 -8.86
N ILE A 147 -0.10 -16.98 -7.90
CA ILE A 147 -1.17 -16.00 -7.73
C ILE A 147 -1.03 -15.41 -6.32
N PRO A 148 -0.62 -14.14 -6.20
CA PRO A 148 -0.55 -13.44 -4.93
C PRO A 148 -1.90 -13.31 -4.24
N GLU A 149 -1.89 -13.39 -2.91
CA GLU A 149 -3.06 -13.16 -2.07
C GLU A 149 -2.91 -11.86 -1.29
N GLY A 150 -3.73 -10.86 -1.64
CA GLY A 150 -3.87 -9.64 -0.87
C GLY A 150 -4.53 -9.92 0.49
N PHE A 151 -4.12 -9.16 1.50
CA PHE A 151 -4.64 -9.19 2.86
C PHE A 151 -5.38 -7.89 3.16
N VAL A 152 -6.50 -8.01 3.88
CA VAL A 152 -7.28 -6.87 4.37
C VAL A 152 -7.33 -6.95 5.88
N TYR A 153 -6.91 -5.90 6.56
CA TYR A 153 -6.89 -5.82 8.02
C TYR A 153 -7.77 -4.67 8.49
N SER A 154 -8.86 -4.99 9.22
CA SER A 154 -9.76 -3.99 9.78
C SER A 154 -9.28 -3.54 11.16
N THR A 155 -9.23 -2.23 11.41
CA THR A 155 -8.67 -1.67 12.66
C THR A 155 -9.16 -0.24 12.94
N TYR A 156 -8.70 0.36 14.03
CA TYR A 156 -9.08 1.68 14.52
C TYR A 156 -7.90 2.66 14.57
N ASP A 157 -8.22 3.95 14.61
CA ASP A 157 -7.26 5.05 14.73
C ASP A 157 -6.62 5.10 16.12
N THR A 158 -5.29 5.13 16.18
CA THR A 158 -4.48 5.29 17.38
C THR A 158 -3.57 6.52 17.34
N SER A 159 -3.77 7.42 16.38
CA SER A 159 -2.95 8.62 16.13
C SER A 159 -2.74 9.45 17.39
N ALA A 160 -3.79 9.70 18.17
CA ALA A 160 -3.70 10.49 19.41
C ALA A 160 -2.80 9.85 20.48
N LYS A 161 -2.68 8.51 20.47
CA LYS A 161 -1.81 7.76 21.38
C LYS A 161 -0.36 7.71 20.87
N VAL A 162 -0.17 7.60 19.55
CA VAL A 162 1.14 7.38 18.94
C VAL A 162 1.88 8.70 18.71
N PHE A 163 1.26 9.72 18.15
CA PHE A 163 2.00 10.91 17.67
C PHE A 163 2.62 11.85 18.71
N PRO A 164 2.15 11.96 19.97
CA PRO A 164 2.79 12.83 20.96
C PRO A 164 4.28 12.53 21.25
N HIS A 165 4.82 11.42 20.75
CA HIS A 165 6.18 10.95 21.05
C HIS A 165 7.04 10.69 19.81
N HIS A 166 6.59 11.03 18.59
CA HIS A 166 7.21 10.56 17.34
C HIS A 166 7.45 11.66 16.31
N ARG A 167 8.21 11.31 15.25
CA ARG A 167 8.50 12.14 14.07
C ARG A 167 7.29 12.44 13.18
N PHE A 168 6.13 11.85 13.49
CA PHE A 168 4.92 11.92 12.66
C PHE A 168 3.98 13.00 13.18
N LEU A 169 3.26 13.63 12.27
CA LEU A 169 2.29 14.68 12.56
C LEU A 169 0.89 14.23 12.12
N PRO A 170 -0.16 14.43 12.95
CA PRO A 170 -1.55 14.03 12.62
C PRO A 170 -2.08 14.60 11.30
N GLU A 171 -1.60 15.78 10.92
CA GLU A 171 -1.97 16.45 9.67
C GLU A 171 -1.52 15.67 8.43
N TYR A 172 -0.35 15.04 8.48
CA TYR A 172 0.24 14.31 7.35
C TYR A 172 0.15 12.80 7.51
N HIS A 173 -0.17 12.30 8.70
CA HIS A 173 -0.10 10.88 9.02
C HIS A 173 -1.37 10.38 9.73
N VAL A 174 -1.56 9.07 9.65
CA VAL A 174 -2.50 8.32 10.47
C VAL A 174 -1.77 7.14 11.11
N ALA A 175 -2.05 6.87 12.38
CA ALA A 175 -1.62 5.66 13.06
C ALA A 175 -2.82 4.75 13.30
N LEU A 176 -2.66 3.46 13.02
CA LEU A 176 -3.71 2.46 13.15
C LEU A 176 -3.24 1.30 14.02
N GLU A 177 -4.10 0.79 14.88
CA GLU A 177 -3.76 -0.34 15.76
C GLU A 177 -3.38 -1.59 14.95
N PHE A 178 -2.39 -2.34 15.42
CA PHE A 178 -2.05 -3.65 14.88
C PHE A 178 -1.81 -4.67 15.99
N SER A 179 -2.50 -5.80 15.88
CA SER A 179 -2.24 -6.99 16.69
C SER A 179 -2.14 -8.22 15.81
N LYS A 180 -1.14 -9.08 16.06
CA LYS A 180 -1.04 -10.40 15.43
C LYS A 180 -2.08 -11.39 15.95
N THR A 181 -2.58 -11.19 17.16
CA THR A 181 -3.51 -12.10 17.86
C THR A 181 -4.84 -11.43 18.15
N GLY A 182 -5.86 -12.24 18.47
CA GLY A 182 -7.20 -11.72 18.79
C GLY A 182 -7.98 -11.22 17.58
N ASN A 183 -7.56 -11.60 16.36
CA ASN A 183 -8.28 -11.29 15.14
C ASN A 183 -9.25 -12.42 14.78
N PHE A 184 -10.28 -12.09 14.03
CA PHE A 184 -11.28 -13.02 13.54
C PHE A 184 -11.47 -12.83 12.04
N ASN A 185 -11.78 -13.92 11.33
CA ASN A 185 -12.21 -13.83 9.93
C ASN A 185 -13.72 -13.50 9.84
N ASP A 186 -14.24 -13.42 8.62
CA ASP A 186 -15.65 -13.14 8.35
C ASP A 186 -16.61 -14.21 8.94
N ASP A 187 -16.13 -15.43 9.15
CA ASP A 187 -16.87 -16.53 9.78
C ASP A 187 -16.74 -16.54 11.32
N ASN A 188 -16.20 -15.46 11.90
CA ASN A 188 -15.93 -15.31 13.33
C ASN A 188 -14.98 -16.39 13.89
N LEU A 189 -14.13 -16.97 13.05
CA LEU A 189 -13.09 -17.92 13.44
C LEU A 189 -11.83 -17.17 13.85
N PRO A 190 -11.20 -17.53 14.99
CA PRO A 190 -9.94 -16.94 15.39
C PRO A 190 -8.87 -17.11 14.32
N LEU A 191 -8.16 -16.03 14.01
CA LEU A 191 -7.10 -15.99 13.02
C LEU A 191 -5.91 -15.20 13.56
N GLN A 192 -4.69 -15.65 13.23
CA GLN A 192 -3.48 -14.86 13.43
C GLN A 192 -3.22 -14.02 12.19
N ALA A 193 -3.03 -12.71 12.37
CA ALA A 193 -2.65 -11.86 11.26
C ALA A 193 -1.23 -12.25 10.80
N PRO A 194 -0.96 -12.26 9.48
CA PRO A 194 0.38 -12.52 8.97
C PRO A 194 1.35 -11.43 9.44
N ASP A 195 2.64 -11.71 9.31
CA ASP A 195 3.64 -10.66 9.44
C ASP A 195 3.42 -9.61 8.34
N PRO A 196 3.31 -8.30 8.68
CA PRO A 196 2.96 -7.28 7.72
C PRO A 196 4.12 -6.79 6.85
N ASP A 197 5.34 -7.29 7.05
CA ASP A 197 6.46 -7.02 6.14
C ASP A 197 6.00 -7.27 4.68
N GLY A 198 6.29 -6.34 3.75
CA GLY A 198 5.80 -6.35 2.36
C GLY A 198 4.46 -5.63 2.12
N MET A 199 3.74 -5.22 3.17
CA MET A 199 2.53 -4.41 3.02
C MET A 199 2.80 -2.91 2.78
N SER A 200 4.03 -2.43 3.00
CA SER A 200 4.43 -1.04 2.72
C SER A 200 4.05 -0.63 1.30
N GLY A 201 3.52 0.58 1.13
CA GLY A 201 2.89 1.07 -0.09
C GLY A 201 1.42 0.67 -0.30
N GLY A 202 0.89 -0.17 0.58
CA GLY A 202 -0.51 -0.58 0.57
C GLY A 202 -1.47 0.57 0.90
N LEU A 203 -2.75 0.38 0.56
CA LEU A 203 -3.79 1.38 0.76
C LEU A 203 -4.39 1.26 2.16
N ILE A 204 -4.55 2.41 2.83
CA ILE A 204 -5.42 2.57 3.99
C ILE A 204 -6.72 3.24 3.51
N GLN A 205 -7.85 2.55 3.69
CA GLN A 205 -9.17 3.09 3.38
C GLN A 205 -10.00 3.33 4.65
N GLY A 206 -10.72 4.46 4.67
CA GLY A 206 -11.70 4.78 5.68
C GLY A 206 -13.05 4.17 5.33
N CYS A 207 -13.70 3.53 6.29
CA CYS A 207 -14.99 2.87 6.10
C CYS A 207 -16.08 3.58 6.91
N PHE A 208 -17.15 4.04 6.24
CA PHE A 208 -18.23 4.78 6.89
C PHE A 208 -19.34 3.87 7.40
N ASP A 209 -19.60 2.75 6.73
CA ASP A 209 -20.61 1.79 7.13
C ASP A 209 -20.32 0.38 6.64
N TYR A 210 -20.87 -0.61 7.36
CA TYR A 210 -20.89 -2.01 6.93
C TYR A 210 -22.24 -2.32 6.30
N ILE A 211 -22.22 -2.87 5.08
CA ILE A 211 -23.42 -3.33 4.39
C ILE A 211 -23.44 -4.87 4.44
N PRO A 212 -24.29 -5.48 5.30
CA PRO A 212 -24.30 -6.92 5.51
C PRO A 212 -24.56 -7.72 4.22
N HIS A 213 -25.45 -7.22 3.36
CA HIS A 213 -25.87 -7.95 2.16
C HIS A 213 -24.81 -8.03 1.06
N SER A 214 -23.85 -7.10 1.03
CA SER A 214 -22.72 -7.14 0.10
C SER A 214 -21.44 -7.70 0.72
N ASN A 215 -21.50 -8.11 1.99
CA ASN A 215 -20.34 -8.38 2.85
C ASN A 215 -19.21 -7.35 2.61
N GLY A 216 -19.59 -6.07 2.63
CA GLY A 216 -18.74 -5.02 2.09
C GLY A 216 -18.96 -3.69 2.78
N PHE A 217 -17.95 -2.83 2.69
CA PHE A 217 -17.97 -1.50 3.28
C PHE A 217 -18.27 -0.47 2.19
N TYR A 218 -19.27 0.37 2.45
CA TYR A 218 -19.62 1.45 1.54
C TYR A 218 -20.41 2.55 2.27
N PRO A 219 -20.16 3.83 1.97
CA PRO A 219 -19.07 4.33 1.13
C PRO A 219 -17.70 4.13 1.81
N THR A 220 -16.62 4.29 1.03
CA THR A 220 -15.23 4.29 1.53
C THR A 220 -14.46 5.46 0.93
N CYS A 221 -13.41 5.93 1.60
CA CYS A 221 -12.44 6.89 1.06
C CYS A 221 -11.01 6.36 1.16
N ALA A 222 -10.12 6.84 0.31
CA ALA A 222 -8.69 6.62 0.42
C ALA A 222 -8.10 7.59 1.46
N VAL A 223 -7.58 7.04 2.56
CA VAL A 223 -7.09 7.83 3.69
C VAL A 223 -5.59 8.03 3.58
N ALA A 224 -4.82 6.96 3.39
CA ALA A 224 -3.36 7.00 3.45
C ALA A 224 -2.69 5.87 2.66
N ILE A 225 -1.39 6.03 2.41
CA ILE A 225 -0.47 4.96 1.99
C ILE A 225 0.25 4.46 3.23
N LEU A 226 0.26 3.14 3.45
CA LEU A 226 1.00 2.50 4.53
C LEU A 226 2.51 2.63 4.28
N ILE A 227 3.28 3.14 5.24
CA ILE A 227 4.74 3.30 5.08
C ILE A 227 5.54 2.42 6.04
N GLU A 228 5.06 2.19 7.26
CA GLU A 228 5.79 1.36 8.22
C GLU A 228 4.91 0.81 9.34
N LEU A 229 5.48 -0.11 10.11
CA LEU A 229 4.96 -0.58 11.40
C LEU A 229 5.84 -0.05 12.53
N GLU A 230 5.30 0.82 13.37
CA GLU A 230 5.95 1.23 14.61
C GLU A 230 5.79 0.13 15.66
N ARG A 231 6.79 -0.76 15.72
CA ARG A 231 6.74 -1.99 16.52
C ARG A 231 6.58 -1.72 18.02
N LYS A 232 7.10 -0.60 18.55
CA LYS A 232 6.96 -0.28 19.98
C LYS A 232 5.54 0.11 20.35
N ALA A 233 4.86 0.84 19.45
CA ALA A 233 3.48 1.24 19.66
C ALA A 233 2.47 0.16 19.23
N GLY A 234 2.91 -0.84 18.45
CA GLY A 234 2.01 -1.82 17.84
C GLY A 234 1.04 -1.12 16.90
N SER A 235 1.54 -0.20 16.07
CA SER A 235 0.69 0.60 15.18
C SER A 235 1.30 0.73 13.79
N PHE A 236 0.46 0.57 12.78
CA PHE A 236 0.78 0.93 11.41
C PHE A 236 0.77 2.43 11.25
N ILE A 237 1.72 2.96 10.51
CA ILE A 237 1.82 4.38 10.18
C ILE A 237 1.63 4.53 8.69
N GLY A 238 0.73 5.43 8.29
CA GLY A 238 0.55 5.80 6.89
C GLY A 238 0.62 7.30 6.67
N VAL A 239 1.04 7.70 5.47
CA VAL A 239 1.00 9.09 4.99
C VAL A 239 -0.35 9.34 4.34
N ARG A 240 -1.04 10.40 4.78
CA ARG A 240 -2.36 10.76 4.27
C ARG A 240 -2.31 11.05 2.77
N MET A 241 -3.34 10.62 2.06
CA MET A 241 -3.45 10.80 0.60
C MET A 241 -3.48 12.28 0.18
N ASN A 242 -3.96 13.19 1.04
CA ASN A 242 -3.83 14.63 0.81
C ASN A 242 -2.37 15.06 0.76
N ALA A 243 -1.54 14.58 1.69
CA ALA A 243 -0.11 14.86 1.72
C ALA A 243 0.62 14.25 0.51
N VAL A 244 0.22 13.04 0.07
CA VAL A 244 0.71 12.44 -1.17
C VAL A 244 0.37 13.32 -2.36
N HIS A 245 -0.88 13.78 -2.48
CA HIS A 245 -1.31 14.64 -3.58
C HIS A 245 -0.53 15.96 -3.61
N GLU A 246 -0.39 16.64 -2.46
CA GLU A 246 0.40 17.87 -2.34
C GLU A 246 1.87 17.66 -2.70
N TRP A 247 2.45 16.52 -2.29
CA TRP A 247 3.80 16.17 -2.67
C TRP A 247 3.95 15.97 -4.17
N LEU A 248 2.98 15.33 -4.83
CA LEU A 248 2.96 15.18 -6.29
C LEU A 248 2.82 16.53 -7.01
N ASP A 249 1.93 17.42 -6.53
CA ASP A 249 1.76 18.78 -7.08
C ASP A 249 3.09 19.55 -7.10
N LEU A 250 3.88 19.45 -6.02
CA LEU A 250 5.20 20.10 -5.90
C LEU A 250 6.26 19.50 -6.82
N HIS A 251 6.04 18.29 -7.35
CA HIS A 251 7.02 17.54 -8.14
C HIS A 251 6.52 17.15 -9.54
N ALA A 252 5.39 17.69 -10.00
CA ALA A 252 4.75 17.33 -11.26
C ALA A 252 5.70 17.38 -12.48
N ALA A 253 6.65 18.31 -12.49
CA ALA A 253 7.65 18.45 -13.57
C ALA A 253 8.69 17.32 -13.64
N LYS A 254 8.78 16.45 -12.62
CA LYS A 254 9.75 15.33 -12.52
C LYS A 254 9.14 13.97 -12.87
N LEU A 255 7.82 13.89 -12.97
CA LEU A 255 7.03 12.71 -13.36
C LEU A 255 6.74 12.76 -14.85
#